data_AF-W2YM91-F1
#
_entry.id   AF-W2YM91-F1
#
_cell.length_a   1.000
_cell.length_b   1.000
_cell.length_c   1.000
_cell.angle_alpha   90.00
_cell.angle_beta   90.00
_cell.angle_gamma   90.00
#
_symmetry.space_group_name_H-M   'P 1'
#
loop_
_entity.id
_entity.type
_entity.pdbx_description
1 polymer ?
#
loop_
_entity_poly.entity_id
_entity_poly.type
_entity_poly.pdbx_seq_one_letter_code
_entity_poly.pdbx_strand_id
1 'polypeptide(L)'
;MRRERLLSLSPLDDGSQDADVHIDMFKRVLALYKKDISMVVFLVADNCATNQRIATLLELPLVGCASHRYNLAVNRYLASYETELTAVNSLMVQLRHVNN
;
A
#
# COMPACT_ATOMS: atom_id res chain seq x y z
N MET A 1 7.28 16.15 -18.16
CA MET A 1 7.22 14.95 -17.30
C MET A 1 7.19 15.38 -15.85
N ARG A 2 6.29 14.83 -15.03
CA ARG A 2 6.29 15.06 -13.58
C ARG A 2 7.47 14.31 -12.96
N ARG A 3 8.23 14.94 -12.05
CA ARG A 3 9.36 14.32 -11.36
C ARG A 3 8.93 13.88 -9.97
N GLU A 4 9.08 12.59 -9.68
CA GLU A 4 8.77 11.99 -8.38
C GLU A 4 10.10 11.56 -7.74
N ARG A 5 10.28 11.84 -6.43
CA ARG A 5 11.47 11.40 -5.68
C ARG A 5 11.02 10.48 -4.55
N LEU A 6 11.67 9.34 -4.42
CA LEU A 6 11.54 8.49 -3.24
C LEU A 6 12.27 9.16 -2.07
N LEU A 7 11.56 9.42 -0.97
CA LEU A 7 12.15 10.08 0.21
C LEU A 7 12.68 9.09 1.25
N SER A 8 12.05 7.92 1.36
CA SER A 8 12.41 6.85 2.29
C SER A 8 11.80 5.52 1.86
N LEU A 9 12.41 4.42 2.30
CA LEU A 9 11.90 3.07 2.24
C LEU A 9 12.26 2.40 3.57
N SER A 10 11.26 1.82 4.25
CA SER A 10 11.49 1.01 5.45
C SER A 10 11.12 -0.44 5.16
N PRO A 11 11.96 -1.41 5.55
CA PRO A 11 11.53 -2.80 5.55
C PRO A 11 10.37 -2.97 6.54
N LEU A 12 9.51 -3.96 6.28
CA LEU A 12 8.57 -4.46 7.27
C LEU A 12 9.38 -5.27 8.29
N ASP A 13 9.23 -4.94 9.56
CA ASP A 13 9.75 -5.75 10.67
C ASP A 13 8.58 -6.34 11.47
N ASP A 14 8.91 -7.18 12.46
CA ASP A 14 7.92 -7.78 13.38
C ASP A 14 7.37 -6.77 14.41
N GLY A 15 7.66 -5.47 14.23
CA GLY A 15 7.17 -4.38 15.07
C GLY A 15 5.72 -4.00 14.75
N SER A 16 5.20 -3.05 15.55
CA SER A 16 3.87 -2.49 15.30
C SER A 16 3.83 -1.74 13.96
N GLN A 17 2.78 -1.99 13.18
CA GLN A 17 2.46 -1.30 11.93
C GLN A 17 1.24 -0.38 12.12
N ASP A 18 1.06 0.12 13.34
CA ASP A 18 -0.03 1.02 13.67
C ASP A 18 0.22 2.41 13.07
N ALA A 19 -0.87 3.16 12.93
CA ALA A 19 -0.85 4.49 12.33
C ALA A 19 0.18 5.43 12.99
N ASP A 20 0.31 5.39 14.32
CA ASP A 20 1.23 6.26 15.05
C ASP A 20 2.71 5.99 14.71
N VAL A 21 3.07 4.71 14.54
CA VAL A 21 4.43 4.30 14.14
C VAL A 21 4.77 4.86 12.76
N HIS A 22 3.82 4.77 11.82
CA HIS A 22 3.98 5.31 10.47
C HIS A 22 4.04 6.84 10.45
N ILE A 23 3.20 7.52 11.25
CA ILE A 23 3.21 8.99 11.38
C ILE A 23 4.57 9.47 11.91
N ASP A 24 5.11 8.80 12.92
CA ASP A 24 6.42 9.12 13.46
C ASP A 24 7.55 8.90 12.44
N MET A 25 7.44 7.84 11.64
CA MET A 25 8.35 7.64 10.51
C MET A 25 8.24 8.80 9.50
N PHE A 26 7.03 9.22 9.12
CA PHE A 26 6.84 10.33 8.18
C PHE A 26 7.46 11.62 8.70
N LYS A 27 7.23 11.97 9.97
CA LYS A 27 7.83 13.15 10.61
C LYS A 27 9.36 13.09 10.59
N ARG A 28 9.96 11.95 10.96
CA ARG A 28 11.43 11.75 10.91
C ARG A 28 11.99 11.91 9.50
N VAL A 29 11.35 11.29 8.52
CA VAL A 29 11.79 11.37 7.10
C VAL A 29 11.71 12.80 6.59
N LEU A 30 10.60 13.51 6.83
CA LEU A 30 10.44 14.90 6.38
C LEU A 30 11.48 15.81 7.03
N ALA A 31 11.79 15.60 8.32
CA ALA A 31 12.78 16.39 9.04
C ALA A 31 14.19 16.29 8.43
N LEU A 32 14.58 15.12 7.89
CA LEU A 32 15.86 14.96 7.16
C LEU A 32 15.98 15.92 5.97
N TYR A 33 14.85 16.34 5.39
CA TYR A 33 14.79 17.27 4.27
C TYR A 33 14.39 18.70 4.70
N LYS A 34 14.41 19.00 6.01
CA LYS A 34 13.97 20.28 6.59
C LYS A 34 12.50 20.60 6.24
N LYS A 35 11.66 19.56 6.21
CA LYS A 35 10.22 19.65 5.99
C LYS A 35 9.47 19.08 7.19
N ASP A 36 8.18 19.34 7.23
CA ASP A 36 7.27 18.80 8.23
C ASP A 36 5.88 18.50 7.62
N ILE A 37 4.98 17.93 8.42
CA ILE A 37 3.67 17.46 7.97
C ILE A 37 2.80 18.60 7.43
N SER A 38 2.96 19.84 7.89
CA SER A 38 2.19 20.99 7.37
C SER A 38 2.45 21.26 5.89
N MET A 39 3.55 20.74 5.34
CA MET A 39 3.89 20.83 3.91
C MET A 39 3.25 19.70 3.07
N VAL A 40 2.56 18.75 3.70
CA VAL A 40 1.85 17.65 3.02
C VAL A 40 0.41 18.09 2.78
N VAL A 41 -0.04 18.05 1.51
CA VAL A 41 -1.38 18.51 1.14
C VAL A 41 -2.42 17.39 1.18
N PHE A 42 -2.01 16.16 0.87
CA PHE A 42 -2.87 14.98 0.87
C PHE A 42 -2.01 13.70 0.90
N LEU A 43 -2.63 12.60 1.28
CA LEU A 43 -2.05 11.26 1.23
C LEU A 43 -2.63 10.50 0.03
N VAL A 44 -1.79 9.72 -0.64
CA VAL A 44 -2.23 8.75 -1.65
C VAL A 44 -1.89 7.37 -1.14
N ALA A 45 -2.90 6.59 -0.80
CA ALA A 45 -2.72 5.24 -0.31
C ALA A 45 -3.94 4.38 -0.62
N ASP A 46 -3.86 3.07 -0.37
CA ASP A 46 -5.06 2.25 -0.40
C ASP A 46 -6.04 2.62 0.73
N ASN A 47 -7.26 2.10 0.66
CA ASN A 47 -8.30 2.41 1.64
C ASN A 47 -8.24 1.50 2.88
N CYS A 48 -7.07 0.98 3.26
CA CYS A 48 -6.98 0.13 4.45
C CYS A 48 -7.19 0.94 5.73
N ALA A 49 -7.57 0.27 6.82
CA ALA A 49 -7.90 0.90 8.10
C ALA A 49 -6.73 1.74 8.65
N THR A 50 -5.49 1.25 8.52
CA THR A 50 -4.28 1.97 8.96
C THR A 50 -4.12 3.29 8.20
N ASN A 51 -4.26 3.27 6.87
CA ASN A 51 -4.12 4.48 6.04
C ASN A 51 -5.24 5.50 6.30
N GLN A 52 -6.47 5.02 6.51
CA GLN A 52 -7.59 5.88 6.93
C GLN A 52 -7.32 6.52 8.29
N ARG A 53 -6.78 5.76 9.24
CA ARG A 53 -6.42 6.24 10.59
C ARG A 53 -5.29 7.27 10.52
N ILE A 54 -4.25 7.04 9.71
CA ILE A 54 -3.17 8.02 9.47
C ILE A 54 -3.74 9.33 8.93
N ALA A 55 -4.56 9.26 7.88
CA ALA A 55 -5.18 10.44 7.29
C ALA A 55 -6.03 11.22 8.29
N THR A 56 -6.80 10.51 9.12
CA THR A 56 -7.62 11.11 10.19
C THR A 56 -6.75 11.80 11.25
N LEU A 57 -5.70 11.14 11.74
CA LEU A 57 -4.81 11.67 12.77
C LEU A 57 -3.97 12.87 12.29
N LEU A 58 -3.65 12.91 10.99
CA LEU A 58 -2.94 14.03 10.38
C LEU A 58 -3.87 15.13 9.84
N GLU A 59 -5.18 14.92 9.89
CA GLU A 59 -6.20 15.81 9.30
C GLU A 59 -5.95 16.09 7.79
N LEU A 60 -5.47 15.08 7.07
CA LEU A 60 -5.14 15.17 5.65
C LEU A 60 -6.15 14.40 4.77
N PRO A 61 -6.54 14.93 3.61
CA PRO A 61 -7.33 14.17 2.64
C PRO A 61 -6.62 12.88 2.22
N LEU A 62 -7.36 11.76 2.18
CA LEU A 62 -6.89 10.49 1.63
C LEU A 62 -7.43 10.27 0.22
N VAL A 63 -6.53 10.25 -0.76
CA VAL A 63 -6.84 9.92 -2.15
C VAL A 63 -6.60 8.42 -2.36
N GLY A 64 -7.67 7.69 -2.66
CA GLY A 64 -7.60 6.25 -2.86
C GLY A 64 -6.70 5.84 -4.03
N CYS A 65 -5.87 4.83 -3.81
CA CYS A 65 -4.95 4.31 -4.80
C CYS A 65 -5.68 3.74 -6.03
N ALA A 66 -5.30 4.18 -7.23
CA ALA A 66 -5.89 3.72 -8.48
C ALA A 66 -5.66 2.22 -8.72
N SER A 67 -4.51 1.68 -8.31
CA SER A 67 -4.22 0.25 -8.45
C SER A 67 -5.14 -0.61 -7.60
N HIS A 68 -5.54 -0.17 -6.40
CA HIS A 68 -6.50 -0.89 -5.57
C HIS A 68 -7.89 -0.94 -6.23
N ARG A 69 -8.35 0.18 -6.79
CA ARG A 69 -9.62 0.22 -7.55
C ARG A 69 -9.56 -0.67 -8.80
N TYR A 70 -8.43 -0.66 -9.50
CA TYR A 70 -8.20 -1.53 -10.65
C TYR A 70 -8.21 -3.00 -10.25
N ASN A 71 -7.51 -3.38 -9.18
CA ASN A 71 -7.53 -4.74 -8.64
C ASN A 71 -8.96 -5.20 -8.30
N LEU A 72 -9.77 -4.34 -7.68
CA LEU A 72 -11.16 -4.67 -7.38
C LEU A 72 -11.99 -4.87 -8.66
N ALA A 73 -11.77 -4.06 -9.69
CA ALA A 73 -12.43 -4.21 -10.99
C ALA A 73 -12.05 -5.54 -11.67
N VAL A 74 -10.76 -5.88 -11.65
CA VAL A 74 -10.24 -7.15 -12.19
C VAL A 74 -10.85 -8.34 -11.44
N ASN A 75 -10.88 -8.31 -10.11
CA ASN A 75 -11.50 -9.38 -9.31
C ASN A 75 -12.98 -9.58 -9.66
N ARG A 76 -13.73 -8.48 -9.86
CA ARG A 76 -15.15 -8.56 -10.28
C ARG A 76 -15.31 -9.14 -11.69
N TYR A 77 -14.46 -8.74 -12.62
CA TYR A 77 -14.46 -9.26 -13.98
C TYR A 77 -14.14 -10.76 -14.02
N LEU A 78 -13.20 -11.18 -13.18
CA LEU A 78 -12.72 -12.55 -13.12
C LEU A 78 -13.61 -13.50 -12.30
N ALA A 79 -14.63 -12.99 -11.59
CA ALA A 79 -15.48 -13.80 -10.72
C ALA A 79 -16.18 -14.97 -11.43
N SER A 80 -16.47 -14.85 -12.74
CA SER A 80 -17.06 -15.94 -13.53
C SER A 80 -16.06 -17.05 -13.90
N TYR A 81 -14.76 -16.82 -13.70
CA TYR A 81 -13.67 -17.74 -14.05
C TYR A 81 -13.01 -18.36 -12.81
N GLU A 82 -13.70 -18.35 -11.66
CA GLU A 82 -13.15 -18.80 -10.39
C GLU A 82 -12.66 -20.26 -10.44
N THR A 83 -13.36 -21.12 -11.19
CA THR A 83 -12.99 -22.54 -11.34
C THR A 83 -11.66 -22.67 -12.07
N GLU A 84 -11.50 -21.98 -13.21
CA GLU A 84 -10.29 -21.96 -14.01
C GLU A 84 -9.13 -21.33 -13.23
N LEU A 85 -9.38 -20.23 -12.53
CA LEU A 85 -8.38 -19.58 -11.68
C LEU A 85 -7.92 -20.50 -10.55
N THR A 86 -8.83 -21.26 -9.93
CA THR A 86 -8.49 -22.25 -8.92
C THR A 86 -7.63 -23.38 -9.48
N ALA A 87 -7.94 -23.86 -10.69
CA ALA A 87 -7.16 -24.90 -11.36
C ALA A 87 -5.74 -24.40 -11.71
N VAL A 88 -5.64 -23.19 -12.28
CA VAL A 88 -4.35 -22.55 -12.58
C VAL A 88 -3.55 -22.32 -11.30
N ASN A 89 -4.18 -21.82 -10.23
CA ASN A 89 -3.51 -21.62 -8.95
C ASN A 89 -2.98 -22.93 -8.36
N SER A 90 -3.77 -24.00 -8.43
CA SER A 90 -3.36 -25.33 -7.98
C SER A 90 -2.16 -25.85 -8.75
N LEU A 91 -2.15 -25.68 -10.08
CA LEU A 91 -1.02 -26.02 -10.93
C LEU A 91 0.23 -25.18 -10.60
N MET A 92 0.08 -23.86 -10.42
CA MET A 92 1.18 -22.97 -10.06
C MET A 92 1.83 -23.38 -8.73
N VAL A 93 1.03 -23.78 -7.73
CA VAL A 93 1.54 -24.28 -6.45
C VAL A 93 2.35 -25.55 -6.65
N GLN A 94 1.85 -26.50 -7.44
CA GLN A 94 2.57 -27.74 -7.75
C GLN A 94 3.91 -27.47 -8.47
N LEU A 95 3.91 -26.55 -9.44
CA LEU A 95 5.11 -26.18 -10.21
C LEU A 95 6.11 -25.33 -9.42
N ARG A 96 5.72 -24.73 -8.28
CA ARG A 96 6.62 -23.96 -7.41
C ARG A 96 7.68 -24.83 -6.74
N HIS A 97 7.43 -26.12 -6.63
CA HIS A 97 8.40 -27.06 -6.08
C HIS A 97 9.45 -27.36 -7.15
N VAL A 98 10.73 -27.17 -6.81
CA VAL A 98 11.84 -27.61 -7.65
C VAL A 98 11.75 -29.13 -7.76
N ASN A 99 11.80 -29.66 -8.99
CA ASN A 99 11.97 -31.10 -9.18
C ASN A 99 13.32 -31.49 -8.55
N ASN A 100 13.28 -32.12 -7.37
CA ASN A 100 14.42 -32.86 -6.82
C ASN A 100 14.53 -34.21 -7.52
#